data_AF-A0A920ID90-F1
#
_entry.id   AF-A0A920ID90-F1
#
_cell.length_a   1.000
_cell.length_b   1.000
_cell.length_c   1.000
_cell.angle_alpha   90.00
_cell.angle_beta   90.00
_cell.angle_gamma   90.00
#
_symmetry.space_group_name_H-M   'P 1'
#
loop_
_entity.id
_entity.type
_entity.pdbx_description
1 polymer ?
#
loop_
_entity_poly.entity_id
_entity_poly.type
_entity_poly.pdbx_seq_one_letter_code
_entity_poly.pdbx_strand_id
1 'polypeptide(L)'
;MEMTLSRLGIGNVKSLIGGFVMPIGILVLVAMMVLPLPVYLLDTFFVSNILLSLLILMVAMHTHRPLEFSSFPTLLLIATVLRLGLNVASTRIILGNGHEGSSAAGKVIEAFGQFVIAGNFAVGMFVFVILVIINLVVITKGAGRVSEVSARFTLDAMPGKQMAIDADLNAGVLSNEEAKRRREEITQEADFYGAMDGASKFVKGDAIAGILIPGINIIGGLIIGLAQHGLSLESAAESYILLSIGDGLVAQIPSLLLAIATAIIVTRVSSTQDMAKHIGRQVSLFRAWVPVAGVLLLIGFVPGMPNLLFLFAAAAAGLTAYFLRNFTPEDNETAQSAKGTPLWAAARSGGLMKTVVSLLHLIRLNCLM
;
A
#
# COMPACT_ATOMS: atom_id res chain seq x y z
N MET A 1 8.54 10.18 -42.16
CA MET A 1 7.57 9.19 -41.66
C MET A 1 6.58 9.79 -40.64
N GLU A 2 6.90 10.91 -39.98
CA GLU A 2 5.94 11.62 -39.12
C GLU A 2 4.92 12.49 -39.89
N MET A 3 5.30 13.09 -41.03
CA MET A 3 4.38 13.96 -41.80
C MET A 3 3.24 13.21 -42.51
N THR A 4 3.32 11.89 -42.67
CA THR A 4 2.27 11.06 -43.30
C THR A 4 1.21 10.58 -42.30
N LEU A 5 1.55 10.50 -41.01
CA LEU A 5 0.61 10.08 -39.95
C LEU A 5 -0.37 11.19 -39.53
N SER A 6 -0.03 12.45 -39.78
CA SER A 6 -0.90 13.59 -39.45
C SER A 6 -2.07 13.81 -40.43
N ARG A 7 -2.07 13.12 -41.59
CA ARG A 7 -3.18 13.20 -42.58
C ARG A 7 -4.24 12.10 -42.42
N LEU A 8 -3.96 11.06 -41.63
CA LEU A 8 -5.00 10.18 -41.09
C LEU A 8 -5.47 10.84 -39.79
N GLY A 9 -6.77 11.09 -39.62
CA GLY A 9 -7.39 11.87 -38.52
C GLY A 9 -7.17 11.38 -37.08
N ILE A 10 -6.11 10.63 -36.82
CA ILE A 10 -5.67 10.08 -35.53
C ILE A 10 -5.27 11.19 -34.55
N GLY A 11 -4.76 12.33 -35.03
CA GLY A 11 -4.45 13.50 -34.18
C GLY A 11 -5.71 14.11 -33.54
N ASN A 12 -6.79 14.26 -34.30
CA ASN A 12 -8.08 14.74 -33.79
C ASN A 12 -8.78 13.69 -32.92
N VAL A 13 -8.67 12.41 -33.26
CA VAL A 13 -9.26 11.33 -32.46
C VAL A 13 -8.59 11.23 -31.09
N LYS A 14 -7.26 11.41 -30.96
CA LYS A 14 -6.58 11.37 -29.66
C LYS A 14 -6.94 12.57 -28.76
N SER A 15 -7.12 13.75 -29.35
CA SER A 15 -7.58 14.97 -28.66
C SER A 15 -9.07 14.90 -28.28
N LEU A 16 -9.92 14.39 -29.17
CA LEU A 16 -11.35 14.18 -28.90
C LEU A 16 -11.56 13.08 -27.86
N ILE A 17 -10.90 11.93 -27.99
CA ILE A 17 -10.95 10.84 -26.99
C ILE A 17 -10.45 11.37 -25.64
N GLY A 18 -9.36 12.15 -25.60
CA GLY A 18 -8.82 12.71 -24.36
C GLY A 18 -9.83 13.54 -23.54
N GLY A 19 -10.69 14.32 -24.20
CA GLY A 19 -11.75 15.10 -23.54
C GLY A 19 -12.95 14.26 -23.07
N PHE A 20 -13.25 13.15 -23.74
CA PHE A 20 -14.41 12.31 -23.42
C PHE A 20 -14.08 11.07 -22.56
N VAL A 21 -12.81 10.73 -22.33
CA VAL A 21 -12.42 9.55 -21.54
C VAL A 21 -13.03 9.56 -20.13
N MET A 22 -12.97 10.69 -19.41
CA MET A 22 -13.53 10.76 -18.05
C MET A 22 -15.06 10.61 -18.02
N PRO A 23 -15.84 11.40 -18.80
CA PRO A 23 -17.30 11.24 -18.85
C PRO A 23 -17.75 9.85 -19.29
N ILE A 24 -17.10 9.29 -20.32
CA ILE A 24 -17.40 7.92 -20.79
C ILE A 24 -17.06 6.90 -19.71
N GLY A 25 -15.91 7.05 -19.03
CA GLY A 25 -15.52 6.17 -17.93
C GLY A 25 -16.55 6.17 -16.80
N ILE A 26 -17.02 7.34 -16.38
CA ILE A 26 -18.08 7.46 -15.35
C ILE A 26 -19.38 6.82 -15.85
N LEU A 27 -19.78 7.05 -17.09
CA LEU A 27 -20.99 6.46 -17.66
C LEU A 27 -20.90 4.92 -17.70
N VAL A 28 -19.74 4.37 -18.08
CA VAL A 28 -19.48 2.93 -18.06
C VAL A 28 -19.59 2.38 -16.64
N LEU A 29 -19.02 3.08 -15.64
CA LEU A 29 -19.12 2.67 -14.24
C LEU A 29 -20.57 2.63 -13.74
N VAL A 30 -21.36 3.66 -14.04
CA VAL A 30 -22.78 3.70 -13.69
C VAL A 30 -23.55 2.60 -14.43
N ALA A 31 -23.27 2.41 -15.72
CA ALA A 31 -23.89 1.35 -16.51
C ALA A 31 -23.58 -0.04 -15.95
N MET A 32 -22.34 -0.29 -15.50
CA MET A 32 -21.92 -1.55 -14.86
C MET A 32 -22.68 -1.83 -13.55
N MET A 33 -23.07 -0.80 -12.80
CA MET A 33 -23.88 -0.98 -11.58
C MET A 33 -25.34 -1.35 -11.88
N VAL A 34 -25.87 -0.88 -13.02
CA VAL A 34 -27.31 -1.03 -13.35
C VAL A 34 -27.55 -2.23 -14.28
N LEU A 35 -26.64 -2.53 -15.20
CA LEU A 35 -26.77 -3.57 -16.21
C LEU A 35 -26.02 -4.85 -15.80
N PRO A 36 -26.55 -6.04 -16.11
CA PRO A 36 -25.83 -7.29 -15.88
C PRO A 36 -24.62 -7.36 -16.82
N LEU A 37 -23.43 -7.56 -16.24
CA LEU A 37 -22.21 -7.73 -17.01
C LEU A 37 -22.00 -9.20 -17.41
N PRO A 38 -21.53 -9.47 -18.64
CA PRO A 38 -21.02 -10.79 -18.98
C PRO A 38 -19.80 -11.11 -18.12
N VAL A 39 -19.71 -12.36 -17.68
CA VAL A 39 -18.66 -12.86 -16.78
C VAL A 39 -17.24 -12.58 -17.31
N TYR A 40 -17.03 -12.70 -18.62
CA TYR A 40 -15.73 -12.38 -19.26
C TYR A 40 -15.31 -10.91 -19.11
N LEU A 41 -16.25 -9.97 -19.20
CA LEU A 41 -15.94 -8.55 -19.01
C LEU A 41 -15.60 -8.26 -17.55
N LEU A 42 -16.29 -8.91 -16.62
CA LEU A 42 -16.00 -8.80 -15.19
C LEU A 42 -14.57 -9.26 -14.87
N ASP A 43 -14.16 -10.44 -15.36
CA ASP A 43 -12.78 -10.92 -15.19
C ASP A 43 -11.77 -9.94 -15.81
N THR A 44 -12.05 -9.43 -17.01
CA THR A 44 -11.18 -8.47 -17.71
C THR A 44 -11.01 -7.18 -16.90
N PHE A 45 -12.09 -6.64 -16.34
CA PHE A 45 -12.03 -5.42 -15.53
C PHE A 45 -11.36 -5.65 -14.17
N PHE A 46 -11.54 -6.81 -13.53
CA PHE A 46 -10.81 -7.14 -12.30
C PHE A 46 -9.30 -7.21 -12.55
N VAL A 47 -8.87 -7.90 -13.60
CA VAL A 47 -7.45 -7.96 -13.99
C VAL A 47 -6.93 -6.57 -14.35
N SER A 48 -7.70 -5.78 -15.08
CA SER A 48 -7.34 -4.40 -15.42
C SER A 48 -7.21 -3.50 -14.19
N ASN A 49 -8.06 -3.69 -13.18
CA ASN A 49 -8.00 -2.96 -11.93
C ASN A 49 -6.75 -3.32 -11.12
N ILE A 50 -6.39 -4.61 -11.06
CA ILE A 50 -5.12 -5.06 -10.44
C ILE A 50 -3.93 -4.49 -11.20
N LEU A 51 -3.93 -4.55 -12.53
CA LEU A 51 -2.89 -3.98 -13.39
C LEU A 51 -2.71 -2.48 -13.12
N LEU A 52 -3.82 -1.73 -13.06
CA LEU A 52 -3.80 -0.29 -12.78
C LEU A 52 -3.21 0.00 -11.40
N SER A 53 -3.62 -0.73 -10.36
CA SER A 53 -3.08 -0.54 -9.01
C SER A 53 -1.59 -0.90 -8.92
N LEU A 54 -1.15 -1.96 -9.59
CA LEU A 54 0.27 -2.32 -9.69
C LEU A 54 1.07 -1.23 -10.42
N LEU A 55 0.55 -0.72 -11.54
CA LEU A 55 1.19 0.36 -12.28
C LEU A 55 1.32 1.62 -11.41
N ILE A 56 0.26 2.02 -10.71
CA ILE A 56 0.28 3.17 -9.79
C ILE A 56 1.32 2.96 -8.68
N LEU A 57 1.40 1.76 -8.08
CA LEU A 57 2.42 1.44 -7.09
C LEU A 57 3.83 1.55 -7.67
N MET A 58 4.06 0.99 -8.87
CA MET A 58 5.37 1.00 -9.51
C MET A 58 5.80 2.43 -9.86
N VAL A 59 4.89 3.27 -10.36
CA VAL A 59 5.17 4.70 -10.59
C VAL A 59 5.50 5.37 -9.26
N ALA A 60 4.69 5.19 -8.22
CA ALA A 60 4.91 5.77 -6.90
C ALA A 60 6.28 5.41 -6.27
N MET A 61 6.77 4.19 -6.50
CA MET A 61 8.09 3.76 -6.05
C MET A 61 9.23 4.49 -6.76
N HIS A 62 9.08 4.75 -8.06
CA HIS A 62 10.11 5.34 -8.92
C HIS A 62 10.04 6.88 -9.03
N THR A 63 8.94 7.49 -8.61
CA THR A 63 8.82 8.94 -8.53
C THR A 63 9.77 9.53 -7.48
N HIS A 64 10.53 10.58 -7.82
CA HIS A 64 11.49 11.19 -6.89
C HIS A 64 10.83 12.22 -5.98
N ARG A 65 9.87 13.01 -6.50
CA ARG A 65 9.13 14.02 -5.73
C ARG A 65 7.63 13.80 -5.86
N PRO A 66 6.82 13.97 -4.79
CA PRO A 66 5.37 13.78 -4.87
C PRO A 66 4.70 14.54 -6.02
N LEU A 67 5.15 15.78 -6.30
CA LEU A 67 4.60 16.63 -7.36
C LEU A 67 4.85 16.13 -8.79
N GLU A 68 5.87 15.29 -9.02
CA GLU A 68 6.10 14.67 -10.33
C GLU A 68 4.97 13.69 -10.68
N PHE A 69 4.24 13.19 -9.67
CA PHE A 69 3.04 12.39 -9.86
C PHE A 69 1.77 13.14 -9.42
N SER A 70 1.63 14.39 -9.87
CA SER A 70 0.50 15.27 -9.52
C SER A 70 -0.89 14.69 -9.83
N SER A 71 -1.01 13.79 -10.82
CA SER A 71 -2.27 13.10 -11.16
C SER A 71 -2.65 11.95 -10.23
N PHE A 72 -1.80 11.60 -9.25
CA PHE A 72 -2.03 10.48 -8.33
C PHE A 72 -3.39 10.55 -7.61
N PRO A 73 -3.83 11.68 -7.01
CA PRO A 73 -5.09 11.73 -6.26
C PRO A 73 -6.30 11.37 -7.13
N THR A 74 -6.30 11.86 -8.38
CA THR A 74 -7.36 11.59 -9.36
C THR A 74 -7.36 10.13 -9.79
N LEU A 75 -6.19 9.54 -10.06
CA LEU A 75 -6.08 8.13 -10.42
C LEU A 75 -6.53 7.21 -9.28
N LEU A 76 -6.19 7.56 -8.03
CA LEU A 76 -6.63 6.85 -6.84
C LEU A 76 -8.16 6.87 -6.72
N LEU A 77 -8.80 8.03 -6.97
CA LEU A 77 -10.26 8.15 -6.95
C LEU A 77 -10.90 7.27 -8.03
N ILE A 78 -10.41 7.36 -9.28
CA ILE A 78 -10.92 6.57 -10.41
C ILE A 78 -10.77 5.07 -10.14
N ALA A 79 -9.59 4.62 -9.69
CA ALA A 79 -9.34 3.22 -9.38
C ALA A 79 -10.23 2.71 -8.23
N THR A 80 -10.48 3.56 -7.23
CA THR A 80 -11.38 3.21 -6.12
C THR A 80 -12.83 3.09 -6.58
N VAL A 81 -13.33 4.02 -7.40
CA VAL A 81 -14.70 3.96 -7.93
C VAL A 81 -14.86 2.77 -8.88
N LEU A 82 -13.86 2.49 -9.73
CA LEU A 82 -13.85 1.30 -10.58
C LEU A 82 -13.99 0.02 -9.76
N ARG A 83 -13.19 -0.10 -8.70
CA ARG A 83 -13.30 -1.23 -7.78
C ARG A 83 -14.68 -1.34 -7.13
N LEU A 84 -15.24 -0.25 -6.63
CA LEU A 84 -16.56 -0.27 -6.01
C LEU A 84 -17.65 -0.68 -7.01
N GLY A 85 -17.59 -0.17 -8.25
CA GLY A 85 -18.48 -0.57 -9.33
C GLY A 85 -18.36 -2.05 -9.68
N LEU A 86 -17.14 -2.60 -9.70
CA LEU A 86 -16.89 -4.03 -9.92
C LEU A 86 -17.47 -4.89 -8.80
N ASN A 87 -17.33 -4.48 -7.54
CA ASN A 87 -17.89 -5.22 -6.40
C ASN A 87 -19.43 -5.25 -6.43
N VAL A 88 -20.07 -4.17 -6.91
CA VAL A 88 -21.53 -4.15 -7.10
C VAL A 88 -21.94 -5.07 -8.25
N ALA A 89 -21.20 -5.03 -9.36
CA ALA A 89 -21.47 -5.89 -10.51
C ALA A 89 -21.26 -7.38 -10.17
N SER A 90 -20.18 -7.74 -9.47
CA SER A 90 -19.90 -9.11 -9.04
C SER A 90 -20.94 -9.62 -8.06
N THR A 91 -21.36 -8.81 -7.08
CA THR A 91 -22.43 -9.14 -6.13
C THR A 91 -23.71 -9.59 -6.84
N ARG A 92 -24.12 -8.89 -7.89
CA ARG A 92 -25.29 -9.29 -8.67
C ARG A 92 -25.11 -10.67 -9.32
N ILE A 93 -23.94 -10.94 -9.91
CA ILE A 93 -23.66 -12.23 -10.54
C ILE A 93 -23.59 -13.35 -9.49
N ILE A 94 -22.95 -13.10 -8.34
CA ILE A 94 -22.84 -14.06 -7.25
C ILE A 94 -24.22 -14.40 -6.70
N LEU A 95 -25.05 -13.40 -6.39
CA LEU A 95 -26.38 -13.64 -5.83
C LEU A 95 -27.36 -14.24 -6.85
N GLY A 96 -27.27 -13.82 -8.12
CA GLY A 96 -28.14 -14.29 -9.19
C GLY A 96 -27.81 -15.70 -9.68
N ASN A 97 -26.53 -15.98 -9.93
CA ASN A 97 -26.08 -17.21 -10.59
C ASN A 97 -25.27 -18.13 -9.67
N GLY A 98 -25.01 -17.75 -8.42
CA GLY A 98 -24.19 -18.57 -7.48
C GLY A 98 -24.76 -19.95 -7.19
N HIS A 99 -26.05 -20.20 -7.47
CA HIS A 99 -26.66 -21.52 -7.38
C HIS A 99 -26.19 -22.49 -8.48
N GLU A 100 -25.60 -21.99 -9.58
CA GLU A 100 -25.06 -22.79 -10.68
C GLU A 100 -23.67 -23.40 -10.35
N GLY A 101 -23.07 -23.03 -9.21
CA GLY A 101 -21.80 -23.55 -8.70
C GLY A 101 -20.66 -22.52 -8.71
N SER A 102 -19.44 -22.99 -8.44
CA SER A 102 -18.24 -22.15 -8.23
C SER A 102 -17.80 -21.36 -9.47
N SER A 103 -18.14 -21.82 -10.68
CA SER A 103 -17.76 -21.17 -11.94
C SER A 103 -18.68 -20.01 -12.34
N ALA A 104 -19.74 -19.73 -11.58
CA ALA A 104 -20.79 -18.78 -11.95
C ALA A 104 -20.33 -17.31 -11.95
N ALA A 105 -19.38 -16.93 -11.09
CA ALA A 105 -18.95 -15.53 -10.91
C ALA A 105 -17.68 -15.15 -11.67
N GLY A 106 -17.14 -16.05 -12.50
CA GLY A 106 -15.93 -15.80 -13.29
C GLY A 106 -14.69 -16.51 -12.76
N LYS A 107 -13.72 -16.66 -13.64
CA LYS A 107 -12.53 -17.49 -13.39
C LYS A 107 -11.59 -16.84 -12.40
N VAL A 108 -11.56 -15.51 -12.36
CA VAL A 108 -10.71 -14.78 -11.42
C VAL A 108 -11.24 -14.99 -10.01
N ILE A 109 -12.53 -14.73 -9.78
CA ILE A 109 -13.17 -14.91 -8.46
C ILE A 109 -13.04 -16.37 -7.98
N GLU A 110 -13.32 -17.34 -8.84
CA GLU A 110 -13.21 -18.76 -8.52
C GLU A 110 -11.78 -19.14 -8.11
N ALA A 111 -10.77 -18.73 -8.87
CA ALA A 111 -9.37 -19.05 -8.58
C ALA A 111 -8.91 -18.47 -7.23
N PHE A 112 -9.28 -17.23 -6.92
CA PHE A 112 -8.94 -16.61 -5.63
C PHE A 112 -9.70 -17.25 -4.47
N GLY A 113 -10.96 -17.63 -4.65
CA GLY A 113 -11.75 -18.34 -3.65
C GLY A 113 -11.14 -19.72 -3.31
N GLN A 114 -10.83 -20.51 -4.34
CA GLN A 114 -10.19 -21.82 -4.18
C GLN A 114 -8.83 -21.73 -3.49
N PHE A 115 -8.02 -20.71 -3.83
CA PHE A 115 -6.70 -20.51 -3.23
C PHE A 115 -6.75 -20.34 -1.71
N VAL A 116 -7.74 -19.60 -1.18
CA VAL A 116 -7.85 -19.34 0.27
C VAL A 116 -8.59 -20.44 1.02
N ILE A 117 -9.59 -21.05 0.40
CA ILE A 117 -10.38 -22.09 1.06
C ILE A 117 -9.59 -23.41 1.19
N ALA A 118 -8.71 -23.74 0.23
CA ALA A 118 -7.88 -24.94 0.27
C ALA A 118 -8.65 -26.23 0.65
N GLY A 119 -9.91 -26.34 0.21
CA GLY A 119 -10.80 -27.46 0.50
C GLY A 119 -11.57 -27.41 1.83
N ASN A 120 -11.41 -26.37 2.65
CA ASN A 120 -12.14 -26.19 3.90
C ASN A 120 -12.72 -24.77 4.03
N PHE A 121 -14.03 -24.64 3.78
CA PHE A 121 -14.71 -23.34 3.78
C PHE A 121 -14.66 -22.62 5.14
N ALA A 122 -14.60 -23.36 6.26
CA ALA A 122 -14.49 -22.77 7.59
C ALA A 122 -13.12 -22.12 7.78
N VAL A 123 -12.04 -22.81 7.41
CA VAL A 123 -10.67 -22.24 7.43
C VAL A 123 -10.59 -21.04 6.51
N GLY A 124 -11.13 -21.16 5.28
CA GLY A 124 -11.18 -20.05 4.33
C GLY A 124 -11.89 -18.81 4.89
N MET A 125 -13.01 -19.00 5.58
CA MET A 125 -13.77 -17.92 6.22
C MET A 125 -12.94 -17.22 7.31
N PHE A 126 -12.25 -17.96 8.18
CA PHE A 126 -11.40 -17.35 9.21
C PHE A 126 -10.22 -16.59 8.61
N VAL A 127 -9.53 -17.18 7.62
CA VAL A 127 -8.42 -16.52 6.92
C VAL A 127 -8.92 -15.24 6.24
N PHE A 128 -10.07 -15.31 5.56
CA PHE A 128 -10.69 -14.15 4.92
C PHE A 128 -11.00 -13.04 5.92
N VAL A 129 -11.63 -13.35 7.06
CA VAL A 129 -11.92 -12.37 8.11
C VAL A 129 -10.63 -11.71 8.64
N ILE A 130 -9.57 -12.48 8.84
CA ILE A 130 -8.27 -11.94 9.27
C ILE A 130 -7.71 -10.98 8.21
N LEU A 131 -7.74 -11.35 6.94
CA LEU A 131 -7.26 -10.51 5.84
C LEU A 131 -8.05 -9.20 5.73
N VAL A 132 -9.38 -9.29 5.85
CA VAL A 132 -10.28 -8.13 5.89
C VAL A 132 -9.93 -7.20 7.05
N ILE A 133 -9.72 -7.75 8.26
CA ILE A 133 -9.35 -6.96 9.44
C ILE A 133 -8.02 -6.26 9.22
N ILE A 134 -7.00 -6.95 8.72
CA ILE A 134 -5.68 -6.37 8.44
C ILE A 134 -5.83 -5.24 7.41
N ASN A 135 -6.55 -5.48 6.30
CA ASN A 135 -6.73 -4.49 5.25
C ASN A 135 -7.45 -3.22 5.75
N LEU A 136 -8.54 -3.36 6.51
CA LEU A 136 -9.28 -2.20 7.01
C LEU A 136 -8.58 -1.51 8.17
N VAL A 137 -8.27 -2.27 9.24
CA VAL A 137 -7.87 -1.70 10.54
C VAL A 137 -6.43 -1.24 10.53
N VAL A 138 -5.54 -2.00 9.90
CA VAL A 138 -4.11 -1.69 9.89
C VAL A 138 -3.76 -0.83 8.68
N ILE A 139 -4.10 -1.30 7.48
CA ILE A 139 -3.57 -0.73 6.25
C ILE A 139 -4.35 0.52 5.84
N THR A 140 -5.67 0.41 5.64
CA THR A 140 -6.48 1.55 5.17
C THR A 140 -6.56 2.66 6.21
N LYS A 141 -6.86 2.33 7.48
CA LYS A 141 -6.88 3.34 8.55
C LYS A 141 -5.48 3.92 8.79
N GLY A 142 -4.42 3.11 8.70
CA GLY A 142 -3.04 3.58 8.83
C GLY A 142 -2.67 4.59 7.74
N ALA A 143 -2.84 4.19 6.47
CA ALA A 143 -2.56 5.03 5.31
C ALA A 143 -3.40 6.32 5.32
N GLY A 144 -4.68 6.23 5.68
CA GLY A 144 -5.56 7.39 5.80
C GLY A 144 -5.08 8.40 6.84
N ARG A 145 -4.69 7.93 8.04
CA ARG A 145 -4.16 8.83 9.09
C ARG A 145 -2.85 9.47 8.69
N VAL A 146 -1.95 8.71 8.06
CA VAL A 146 -0.68 9.24 7.55
C VAL A 146 -0.93 10.31 6.48
N SER A 147 -1.85 10.07 5.55
CA SER A 147 -2.23 11.04 4.52
C SER A 147 -2.87 12.30 5.10
N GLU A 148 -3.85 12.17 5.99
CA GLU A 148 -4.53 13.31 6.62
C GLU A 148 -3.55 14.19 7.40
N VAL A 149 -2.71 13.58 8.24
CA VAL A 149 -1.76 14.30 9.08
C VAL A 149 -0.68 14.97 8.24
N SER A 150 -0.13 14.28 7.24
CA SER A 150 0.92 14.84 6.39
C SER A 150 0.37 15.95 5.49
N ALA A 151 -0.82 15.78 4.92
CA ALA A 151 -1.48 16.82 4.14
C ALA A 151 -1.72 18.06 4.99
N ARG A 152 -2.29 17.90 6.19
CA ARG A 152 -2.56 19.01 7.09
C ARG A 152 -1.28 19.76 7.47
N PHE A 153 -0.23 19.07 7.92
CA PHE A 153 1.02 19.75 8.30
C PHE A 153 1.70 20.43 7.12
N THR A 154 1.63 19.82 5.93
CA THR A 154 2.20 20.43 4.72
C THR A 154 1.42 21.67 4.30
N LEU A 155 0.09 21.65 4.39
CA LEU A 155 -0.79 22.78 4.10
C LEU A 155 -0.62 23.91 5.13
N ASP A 156 -0.53 23.58 6.42
CA ASP A 156 -0.31 24.55 7.49
C ASP A 156 1.06 25.27 7.37
N ALA A 157 2.04 24.65 6.70
CA ALA A 157 3.35 25.24 6.43
C ALA A 157 3.38 26.18 5.22
N MET A 158 2.34 26.23 4.37
CA MET A 158 2.34 27.02 3.13
C MET A 158 2.47 28.54 3.35
N PRO A 159 1.76 29.17 4.31
CA PRO A 159 1.93 30.60 4.57
C PRO A 159 3.38 30.93 4.96
N GLY A 160 4.03 30.07 5.74
CA GLY A 160 5.43 30.23 6.11
C GLY A 160 6.37 30.15 4.91
N LYS A 161 6.15 29.19 3.99
CA LYS A 161 6.91 29.10 2.73
C LYS A 161 6.68 30.33 1.83
N GLN A 162 5.45 30.85 1.76
CA GLN A 162 5.15 32.08 0.99
C GLN A 162 5.83 33.31 1.59
N MET A 163 5.74 33.49 2.91
CA MET A 163 6.43 34.58 3.63
C MET A 163 7.95 34.52 3.45
N ALA A 164 8.53 33.32 3.44
CA ALA A 164 9.96 33.14 3.17
C ALA A 164 10.35 33.60 1.76
N ILE A 165 9.53 33.30 0.74
CA ILE A 165 9.76 33.79 -0.64
C ILE A 165 9.67 35.31 -0.67
N ASP A 166 8.69 35.91 0.02
CA ASP A 166 8.52 37.37 0.06
C ASP A 166 9.71 38.05 0.75
N ALA A 167 10.21 37.46 1.85
CA ALA A 167 11.39 37.93 2.53
C ALA A 167 12.64 37.84 1.65
N ASP A 168 12.85 36.73 0.96
CA ASP A 168 14.00 36.52 0.06
C ASP A 168 13.94 37.42 -1.19
N LEU A 169 12.74 37.69 -1.73
CA LEU A 169 12.53 38.65 -2.83
C LEU A 169 12.84 40.08 -2.37
N ASN A 170 12.36 40.47 -1.19
CA ASN A 170 12.64 41.79 -0.61
C ASN A 170 14.11 41.97 -0.23
N ALA A 171 14.80 40.89 0.17
CA ALA A 171 16.24 40.87 0.45
C ALA A 171 17.12 40.84 -0.83
N GLY A 172 16.51 40.74 -2.02
CA GLY A 172 17.23 40.65 -3.29
C GLY A 172 17.95 39.33 -3.54
N VAL A 173 17.67 38.28 -2.74
CA VAL A 173 18.21 36.93 -2.92
C VAL A 173 17.52 36.22 -4.09
N LEU A 174 16.23 36.48 -4.28
CA LEU A 174 15.39 35.92 -5.36
C LEU A 174 15.07 36.98 -6.42
N SER A 175 14.98 36.56 -7.69
CA SER A 175 14.43 37.39 -8.77
C SER A 175 12.89 37.31 -8.81
N ASN A 176 12.22 38.27 -9.45
CA ASN A 176 10.76 38.26 -9.62
C ASN A 176 10.26 36.98 -10.34
N GLU A 177 10.97 36.55 -11.38
CA GLU A 177 10.61 35.33 -12.13
C GLU A 177 10.77 34.08 -11.27
N GLU A 178 11.83 34.02 -10.46
CA GLU A 178 12.09 32.86 -9.60
C GLU A 178 11.13 32.79 -8.41
N ALA A 179 10.78 33.94 -7.83
CA ALA A 179 9.73 34.06 -6.82
C ALA A 179 8.36 33.61 -7.38
N LYS A 180 8.03 34.01 -8.61
CA LYS A 180 6.81 33.56 -9.30
C LYS A 180 6.78 32.05 -9.49
N ARG A 181 7.86 31.45 -10.00
CA ARG A 181 7.97 30.00 -10.17
C ARG A 181 7.82 29.25 -8.85
N ARG A 182 8.48 29.71 -7.77
CA ARG A 182 8.37 29.07 -6.45
C ARG A 182 6.97 29.19 -5.83
N ARG A 183 6.29 30.32 -6.04
CA ARG A 183 4.88 30.46 -5.62
C ARG A 183 3.98 29.49 -6.38
N GLU A 184 4.21 29.28 -7.67
CA GLU A 184 3.47 28.30 -8.46
C GLU A 184 3.70 26.87 -7.98
N GLU A 185 4.95 26.50 -7.64
CA GLU A 185 5.26 25.22 -7.00
C GLU A 185 4.53 25.03 -5.66
N ILE A 186 4.47 26.06 -4.81
CA ILE A 186 3.71 26.03 -3.55
C ILE A 186 2.21 25.82 -3.81
N THR A 187 1.65 26.49 -4.80
CA THR A 187 0.24 26.32 -5.18
C THR A 187 -0.04 24.89 -5.64
N GLN A 188 0.82 24.34 -6.50
CA GLN A 188 0.70 22.94 -6.94
C GLN A 188 0.81 21.95 -5.78
N GLU A 189 1.68 22.23 -4.81
CA GLU A 189 1.81 21.43 -3.59
C GLU A 189 0.53 21.51 -2.74
N ALA A 190 -0.07 22.69 -2.61
CA ALA A 190 -1.31 22.86 -1.88
C ALA A 190 -2.48 22.12 -2.54
N ASP A 191 -2.62 22.25 -3.87
CA ASP A 191 -3.66 21.56 -4.65
C ASP A 191 -3.49 20.03 -4.55
N PHE A 192 -2.26 19.54 -4.63
CA PHE A 192 -1.95 18.12 -4.52
C PHE A 192 -2.34 17.55 -3.16
N TYR A 193 -1.87 18.15 -2.06
CA TYR A 193 -2.17 17.65 -0.72
C TYR A 193 -3.64 17.86 -0.33
N GLY A 194 -4.29 18.93 -0.82
CA GLY A 194 -5.73 19.13 -0.69
C GLY A 194 -6.54 18.04 -1.40
N ALA A 195 -6.19 17.72 -2.65
CA ALA A 195 -6.82 16.64 -3.40
C ALA A 195 -6.56 15.26 -2.77
N MET A 196 -5.35 15.03 -2.23
CA MET A 196 -5.00 13.79 -1.52
C MET A 196 -5.83 13.55 -0.25
N ASP A 197 -6.07 14.59 0.55
CA ASP A 197 -6.91 14.47 1.75
C ASP A 197 -8.35 14.06 1.37
N GLY A 198 -8.90 14.69 0.32
CA GLY A 198 -10.20 14.31 -0.25
C GLY A 198 -10.23 12.87 -0.76
N ALA A 199 -9.27 12.50 -1.61
CA ALA A 199 -9.16 11.16 -2.19
C ALA A 199 -9.01 10.07 -1.13
N SER A 200 -8.23 10.32 -0.07
CA SER A 200 -8.03 9.38 1.05
C SER A 200 -9.30 9.10 1.84
N LYS A 201 -10.20 10.09 1.97
CA LYS A 201 -11.52 9.90 2.59
C LYS A 201 -12.42 8.98 1.76
N PHE A 202 -12.33 9.03 0.43
CA PHE A 202 -13.02 8.09 -0.46
C PHE A 202 -12.51 6.65 -0.29
N VAL A 203 -11.19 6.45 -0.20
CA VAL A 203 -10.60 5.11 0.06
C VAL A 203 -11.07 4.53 1.39
N LYS A 204 -11.16 5.37 2.43
CA LYS A 204 -11.69 4.95 3.74
C LYS A 204 -13.15 4.51 3.65
N GLY A 205 -13.98 5.25 2.90
CA GLY A 205 -15.38 4.90 2.67
C GLY A 205 -15.53 3.58 1.92
N ASP A 206 -14.70 3.37 0.89
CA ASP A 206 -14.67 2.12 0.16
C ASP A 206 -14.27 0.93 1.06
N ALA A 207 -13.26 1.07 1.93
CA ALA A 207 -12.83 -0.07 2.74
C ALA A 207 -13.93 -0.58 3.69
N ILE A 208 -14.89 0.29 4.05
CA ILE A 208 -16.10 -0.11 4.77
C ILE A 208 -17.00 -0.96 3.85
N ALA A 209 -17.21 -0.53 2.60
CA ALA A 209 -17.93 -1.31 1.59
C ALA A 209 -17.27 -2.67 1.34
N GLY A 210 -15.93 -2.74 1.38
CA GLY A 210 -15.16 -3.99 1.26
C GLY A 210 -15.42 -5.03 2.36
N ILE A 211 -16.04 -4.64 3.48
CA ILE A 211 -16.53 -5.59 4.51
C ILE A 211 -18.02 -5.89 4.32
N LEU A 212 -18.81 -4.85 4.05
CA LEU A 212 -20.26 -4.98 3.94
C LEU A 212 -20.65 -5.87 2.76
N ILE A 213 -20.02 -5.71 1.60
CA ILE A 213 -20.37 -6.44 0.37
C ILE A 213 -20.16 -7.95 0.55
N PRO A 214 -18.99 -8.47 0.97
CA PRO A 214 -18.83 -9.90 1.22
C PRO A 214 -19.81 -10.44 2.28
N GLY A 215 -20.10 -9.66 3.33
CA GLY A 215 -21.09 -10.04 4.34
C GLY A 215 -22.50 -10.18 3.76
N ILE A 216 -22.91 -9.26 2.90
CA ILE A 216 -24.18 -9.32 2.17
C ILE A 216 -24.18 -10.52 1.22
N ASN A 217 -23.09 -10.80 0.53
CA ASN A 217 -23.00 -11.90 -0.42
C ASN A 217 -23.11 -13.26 0.27
N ILE A 218 -22.46 -13.43 1.43
CA ILE A 218 -22.55 -14.66 2.23
C ILE A 218 -23.98 -14.83 2.77
N ILE A 219 -24.53 -13.82 3.46
CA ILE A 219 -25.84 -13.93 4.10
C ILE A 219 -26.95 -14.05 3.04
N GLY A 220 -26.96 -13.15 2.06
CA GLY A 220 -27.94 -13.13 0.98
C GLY A 220 -27.86 -14.38 0.11
N GLY A 221 -26.64 -14.82 -0.21
CA GLY A 221 -26.40 -16.03 -1.00
C GLY A 221 -26.91 -17.30 -0.31
N LEU A 222 -26.66 -17.46 0.99
CA LEU A 222 -27.20 -18.57 1.77
C LEU A 222 -28.73 -18.55 1.81
N ILE A 223 -29.35 -17.38 2.02
CA ILE A 223 -30.82 -17.25 2.02
C ILE A 223 -31.39 -17.63 0.65
N ILE A 224 -30.84 -17.09 -0.43
CA ILE A 224 -31.30 -17.37 -1.81
C ILE A 224 -31.10 -18.85 -2.15
N GLY A 225 -29.92 -19.40 -1.87
CA GLY A 225 -29.59 -20.81 -2.13
C GLY A 225 -30.53 -21.78 -1.40
N LEU A 226 -30.78 -21.54 -0.11
CA LEU A 226 -31.64 -22.41 0.71
C LEU A 226 -33.13 -22.22 0.40
N ALA A 227 -33.61 -20.97 0.35
CA ALA A 227 -35.04 -20.66 0.31
C ALA A 227 -35.62 -20.61 -1.11
N GLN A 228 -34.83 -20.20 -2.11
CA GLN A 228 -35.33 -20.03 -3.49
C GLN A 228 -34.90 -21.18 -4.41
N HIS A 229 -33.66 -21.68 -4.26
CA HIS A 229 -33.12 -22.73 -5.13
C HIS A 229 -33.13 -24.14 -4.51
N GLY A 230 -33.55 -24.27 -3.26
CA GLY A 230 -33.68 -25.56 -2.57
C GLY A 230 -32.36 -26.33 -2.41
N LEU A 231 -31.23 -25.62 -2.41
CA LEU A 231 -29.92 -26.21 -2.18
C LEU A 231 -29.79 -26.69 -0.73
N SER A 232 -28.96 -27.72 -0.50
CA SER A 232 -28.55 -28.08 0.86
C SER A 232 -27.70 -26.96 1.46
N LEU A 233 -27.67 -26.86 2.80
CA LEU A 233 -26.82 -25.89 3.49
C LEU A 233 -25.34 -26.04 3.11
N GLU A 234 -24.88 -27.28 2.95
CA GLU A 234 -23.50 -27.57 2.58
C GLU A 234 -23.18 -27.08 1.17
N SER A 235 -24.01 -27.42 0.17
CA SER A 235 -23.80 -27.00 -1.21
C SER A 235 -23.95 -25.48 -1.40
N ALA A 236 -24.93 -24.87 -0.71
CA ALA A 236 -25.09 -23.42 -0.72
C ALA A 236 -23.89 -22.73 -0.05
N ALA A 237 -23.39 -23.26 1.06
CA ALA A 237 -22.19 -22.76 1.72
C ALA A 237 -20.96 -22.90 0.81
N GLU A 238 -20.76 -24.06 0.19
CA GLU A 238 -19.63 -24.30 -0.70
C GLU A 238 -19.58 -23.31 -1.86
N SER A 239 -20.71 -23.07 -2.53
CA SER A 239 -20.74 -22.14 -3.67
C SER A 239 -20.69 -20.68 -3.23
N TYR A 240 -21.64 -20.24 -2.40
CA TYR A 240 -21.78 -18.81 -2.09
C TYR A 240 -20.66 -18.29 -1.17
N ILE A 241 -20.15 -19.09 -0.22
CA ILE A 241 -19.01 -18.67 0.61
C ILE A 241 -17.74 -18.60 -0.23
N LEU A 242 -17.51 -19.57 -1.12
CA LEU A 242 -16.34 -19.55 -2.01
C LEU A 242 -16.34 -18.34 -2.92
N LEU A 243 -17.46 -18.08 -3.59
CA LEU A 243 -17.61 -16.94 -4.49
C LEU A 243 -17.48 -15.61 -3.72
N SER A 244 -18.06 -15.50 -2.53
CA SER A 244 -18.00 -14.27 -1.73
C SER A 244 -16.60 -13.99 -1.19
N ILE A 245 -15.89 -15.02 -0.73
CA ILE A 245 -14.50 -14.91 -0.27
C ILE A 245 -13.61 -14.55 -1.47
N GLY A 246 -13.76 -15.25 -2.59
CA GLY A 246 -13.03 -14.97 -3.82
C GLY A 246 -13.19 -13.52 -4.28
N ASP A 247 -14.42 -13.03 -4.35
CA ASP A 247 -14.74 -11.65 -4.72
C ASP A 247 -14.08 -10.64 -3.77
N GLY A 248 -14.25 -10.85 -2.46
CA GLY A 248 -13.63 -10.00 -1.44
C GLY A 248 -12.11 -9.96 -1.53
N LEU A 249 -11.46 -11.08 -1.84
CA LEU A 249 -10.00 -11.17 -1.98
C LEU A 249 -9.50 -10.47 -3.24
N VAL A 250 -10.17 -10.67 -4.37
CA VAL A 250 -9.85 -10.00 -5.64
C VAL A 250 -9.93 -8.49 -5.46
N ALA A 251 -10.96 -8.00 -4.74
CA ALA A 251 -11.12 -6.59 -4.44
C ALA A 251 -10.05 -6.03 -3.46
N GLN A 252 -9.48 -6.88 -2.60
CA GLN A 252 -8.48 -6.46 -1.60
C GLN A 252 -7.10 -6.19 -2.21
N ILE A 253 -6.67 -6.93 -3.24
CA ILE A 253 -5.34 -6.75 -3.83
C ILE A 253 -5.15 -5.31 -4.38
N PRO A 254 -6.03 -4.78 -5.24
CA PRO A 254 -5.95 -3.39 -5.69
C PRO A 254 -5.93 -2.39 -4.53
N SER A 255 -6.79 -2.59 -3.52
CA SER A 255 -6.87 -1.74 -2.32
C SER A 255 -5.55 -1.67 -1.57
N LEU A 256 -4.94 -2.84 -1.33
CA LEU A 256 -3.65 -2.95 -0.66
C LEU A 256 -2.55 -2.21 -1.44
N LEU A 257 -2.47 -2.44 -2.74
CA LEU A 257 -1.47 -1.83 -3.61
C LEU A 257 -1.61 -0.30 -3.63
N LEU A 258 -2.85 0.22 -3.74
CA LEU A 258 -3.12 1.66 -3.71
C LEU A 258 -2.83 2.27 -2.34
N ALA A 259 -3.14 1.58 -1.24
CA ALA A 259 -2.85 2.05 0.11
C ALA A 259 -1.34 2.14 0.36
N ILE A 260 -0.57 1.14 -0.11
CA ILE A 260 0.90 1.18 -0.07
C ILE A 260 1.43 2.32 -0.94
N ALA A 261 0.93 2.48 -2.17
CA ALA A 261 1.35 3.55 -3.06
C ALA A 261 1.09 4.94 -2.44
N THR A 262 -0.07 5.10 -1.79
CA THR A 262 -0.44 6.33 -1.07
C THR A 262 0.52 6.58 0.09
N ALA A 263 0.80 5.57 0.91
CA ALA A 263 1.74 5.68 2.01
C ALA A 263 3.14 6.08 1.50
N ILE A 264 3.62 5.48 0.42
CA ILE A 264 4.93 5.81 -0.19
C ILE A 264 4.97 7.26 -0.67
N ILE A 265 3.95 7.72 -1.40
CA ILE A 265 3.91 9.09 -1.94
C ILE A 265 3.84 10.13 -0.82
N VAL A 266 2.99 9.90 0.18
CA VAL A 266 2.76 10.85 1.27
C VAL A 266 3.94 10.93 2.23
N THR A 267 4.58 9.80 2.54
CA THR A 267 5.73 9.75 3.46
C THR A 267 7.06 10.09 2.78
N ARG A 268 7.04 10.34 1.47
CA ARG A 268 8.25 10.67 0.72
C ARG A 268 8.77 12.03 1.16
N VAL A 269 9.94 12.01 1.77
CA VAL A 269 10.74 13.21 1.96
C VAL A 269 11.30 13.61 0.60
N SER A 270 11.11 14.88 0.22
CA SER A 270 11.65 15.48 -1.00
C SER A 270 13.18 15.36 -1.02
N SER A 271 13.68 14.25 -1.56
CA SER A 271 15.09 13.94 -1.73
C SER A 271 15.31 13.53 -3.18
N THR A 272 16.51 13.79 -3.69
CA THR A 272 16.84 13.57 -5.11
C THR A 272 17.20 12.12 -5.44
N GLN A 273 17.13 11.18 -4.50
CA GLN A 273 17.53 9.78 -4.75
C GLN A 273 16.35 8.82 -4.68
N ASP A 274 16.48 7.70 -5.40
CA ASP A 274 15.53 6.58 -5.36
C ASP A 274 15.39 6.04 -3.94
N MET A 275 14.16 5.78 -3.50
CA MET A 275 13.89 5.24 -2.15
C MET A 275 14.60 3.91 -1.93
N ALA A 276 14.63 3.04 -2.95
CA ALA A 276 15.35 1.78 -2.90
C ALA A 276 16.86 1.96 -2.65
N LYS A 277 17.48 2.98 -3.25
CA LYS A 277 18.89 3.32 -3.02
C LYS A 277 19.11 3.90 -1.62
N HIS A 278 18.20 4.75 -1.14
CA HIS A 278 18.25 5.29 0.21
C HIS A 278 18.12 4.22 1.29
N ILE A 279 17.11 3.36 1.21
CA ILE A 279 16.92 2.21 2.12
C ILE A 279 18.11 1.27 2.00
N GLY A 280 18.55 0.95 0.77
CA GLY A 280 19.71 0.10 0.53
C GLY A 280 20.96 0.63 1.23
N ARG A 281 21.24 1.93 1.15
CA ARG A 281 22.38 2.56 1.84
C ARG A 281 22.24 2.54 3.37
N GLN A 282 21.05 2.73 3.90
CA GLN A 282 20.79 2.69 5.35
C GLN A 282 20.87 1.26 5.92
N VAL A 283 20.30 0.28 5.22
CA VAL A 283 20.38 -1.13 5.60
C VAL A 283 21.81 -1.64 5.45
N SER A 284 22.59 -1.13 4.50
CA SER A 284 24.00 -1.48 4.30
C SER A 284 24.96 -0.85 5.32
N LEU A 285 24.45 -0.21 6.38
CA LEU A 285 25.31 0.33 7.43
C LEU A 285 25.91 -0.80 8.26
N PHE A 286 27.21 -1.02 8.11
CA PHE A 286 27.99 -2.00 8.89
C PHE A 286 27.67 -1.96 10.40
N ARG A 287 27.58 -0.76 10.97
CA ARG A 287 27.33 -0.53 12.41
C ARG A 287 25.98 -1.11 12.88
N ALA A 288 25.01 -1.31 11.98
CA ALA A 288 23.72 -1.90 12.30
C ALA A 288 23.77 -3.45 12.33
N TRP A 289 24.57 -4.09 11.49
CA TRP A 289 24.61 -5.55 11.37
C TRP A 289 25.37 -6.26 12.49
N VAL A 290 26.38 -5.62 13.08
CA VAL A 290 27.13 -6.18 14.22
C VAL A 290 26.24 -6.49 15.44
N PRO A 291 25.43 -5.56 15.98
CA PRO A 291 24.54 -5.86 17.09
C PRO A 291 23.44 -6.86 16.73
N VAL A 292 22.95 -6.86 15.48
CA VAL A 292 21.97 -7.85 15.00
C VAL A 292 22.55 -9.26 15.06
N ALA A 293 23.77 -9.47 14.55
CA ALA A 293 24.45 -10.77 14.64
C ALA A 293 24.64 -11.22 16.11
N GLY A 294 25.02 -10.29 17.00
CA GLY A 294 25.18 -10.57 18.43
C GLY A 294 23.88 -10.99 19.11
N VAL A 295 22.77 -10.30 18.86
CA VAL A 295 21.46 -10.64 19.44
C VAL A 295 20.94 -11.98 18.91
N LEU A 296 21.05 -12.23 17.60
CA LEU A 296 20.63 -13.50 17.01
C LEU A 296 21.44 -14.68 17.54
N LEU A 297 22.75 -14.48 17.77
CA LEU A 297 23.63 -15.49 18.36
C LEU A 297 23.21 -15.80 19.81
N LEU A 298 22.91 -14.78 20.62
CA LEU A 298 22.42 -14.98 21.99
C LEU A 298 21.08 -15.72 22.03
N ILE A 299 20.14 -15.39 21.13
CA ILE A 299 18.85 -16.08 21.02
C ILE A 299 19.06 -17.54 20.59
N GLY A 300 20.01 -17.81 19.68
CA GLY A 300 20.34 -19.16 19.21
C GLY A 300 20.90 -20.10 20.28
N PHE A 301 21.35 -19.57 21.43
CA PHE A 301 21.78 -20.39 22.57
C PHE A 301 20.66 -20.67 23.58
N VAL A 302 19.44 -20.14 23.36
CA VAL A 302 18.28 -20.40 24.23
C VAL A 302 17.73 -21.80 23.94
N PRO A 303 17.68 -22.71 24.93
CA PRO A 303 17.09 -24.04 24.73
C PRO A 303 15.57 -23.93 24.48
N GLY A 304 15.05 -24.73 23.55
CA GLY A 304 13.62 -24.75 23.17
C GLY A 304 13.26 -23.90 21.94
N MET A 305 14.19 -23.11 21.41
CA MET A 305 14.04 -22.37 20.15
C MET A 305 14.62 -23.16 18.96
N PRO A 306 14.23 -22.86 17.70
CA PRO A 306 14.86 -23.44 16.52
C PRO A 306 16.29 -22.90 16.32
N ASN A 307 17.21 -23.36 17.16
CA ASN A 307 18.56 -22.81 17.33
C ASN A 307 19.38 -22.79 16.05
N LEU A 308 19.21 -23.79 15.18
CA LEU A 308 19.87 -23.83 13.88
C LEU A 308 19.49 -22.63 12.99
N LEU A 309 18.22 -22.21 12.99
CA LEU A 309 17.78 -21.05 12.20
C LEU A 309 18.40 -19.76 12.71
N PHE A 310 18.44 -19.56 14.03
CA PHE A 310 19.00 -18.36 14.65
C PHE A 310 20.52 -18.29 14.54
N LEU A 311 21.22 -19.41 14.71
CA LEU A 311 22.68 -19.47 14.54
C LEU A 311 23.08 -19.25 13.09
N PHE A 312 22.33 -19.81 12.13
CA PHE A 312 22.54 -19.54 10.71
C PHE A 312 22.28 -18.06 10.37
N ALA A 313 21.18 -17.48 10.87
CA ALA A 313 20.88 -16.07 10.68
C ALA A 313 21.94 -15.15 11.32
N ALA A 314 22.47 -15.51 12.49
CA ALA A 314 23.57 -14.80 13.15
C ALA A 314 24.85 -14.85 12.32
N ALA A 315 25.19 -16.02 11.77
CA ALA A 315 26.34 -16.17 10.88
C ALA A 315 26.16 -15.36 9.58
N ALA A 316 24.98 -15.39 8.96
CA ALA A 316 24.67 -14.61 7.77
C ALA A 316 24.76 -13.10 8.04
N ALA A 317 24.23 -12.63 9.18
CA ALA A 317 24.34 -11.23 9.61
C ALA A 317 25.79 -10.82 9.88
N GLY A 318 26.59 -11.68 10.51
CA GLY A 318 28.02 -11.46 10.75
C GLY A 318 28.84 -11.41 9.45
N LEU A 319 28.54 -12.29 8.50
CA LEU A 319 29.16 -12.28 7.17
C LEU A 319 28.80 -11.00 6.41
N THR A 320 27.52 -10.60 6.46
CA THR A 320 27.04 -9.36 5.82
C THR A 320 27.75 -8.14 6.42
N ALA A 321 27.92 -8.09 7.74
CA ALA A 321 28.73 -7.07 8.40
C ALA A 321 30.20 -7.11 7.92
N TYR A 322 30.80 -8.29 7.84
CA TYR A 322 32.18 -8.43 7.37
C TYR A 322 32.37 -7.92 5.93
N PHE A 323 31.46 -8.25 5.01
CA PHE A 323 31.50 -7.73 3.64
C PHE A 323 31.30 -6.21 3.61
N LEU A 324 30.29 -5.68 4.28
CA LEU A 324 29.99 -4.24 4.32
C LEU A 324 31.12 -3.41 4.93
N ARG A 325 31.87 -3.96 5.89
CA ARG A 325 33.07 -3.33 6.45
C ARG A 325 34.15 -3.09 5.39
N ASN A 326 34.32 -4.02 4.46
CA ASN A 326 35.35 -3.94 3.42
C ASN A 326 34.94 -3.02 2.26
N PHE A 327 33.66 -2.68 2.12
CA PHE A 327 33.14 -1.76 1.10
C PHE A 327 32.98 -0.31 1.57
N THR A 328 33.28 0.00 2.84
CA THR A 328 33.30 1.38 3.32
C THR A 328 34.72 1.91 3.13
N PRO A 329 35.01 2.81 2.17
CA PRO A 329 36.26 3.55 2.21
C PRO A 329 36.30 4.29 3.54
N GLU A 330 37.44 4.26 4.22
CA GLU A 330 37.64 5.04 5.44
C GLU A 330 37.38 6.52 5.15
N ASP A 331 36.22 7.03 5.54
CA ASP A 331 36.00 8.47 5.72
C ASP A 331 36.81 8.94 6.94
N ASN A 332 38.14 9.01 6.76
CA ASN A 332 39.14 9.52 7.69
C ASN A 332 39.09 11.06 7.85
N GLU A 333 37.94 11.71 7.60
CA GLU A 333 37.78 13.16 7.80
C GLU A 333 36.94 13.53 9.04
N THR A 334 36.25 12.59 9.68
CA THR A 334 35.52 12.88 10.93
C THR A 334 36.39 12.77 12.20
N ALA A 335 37.64 12.31 12.09
CA ALA A 335 38.56 12.19 13.22
C ALA A 335 39.19 13.52 13.69
N GLN A 336 39.07 14.62 12.93
CA GLN A 336 39.64 15.92 13.32
C GLN A 336 38.65 16.93 13.93
N SER A 337 37.33 16.72 13.81
CA SER A 337 36.33 17.62 14.43
C SER A 337 35.97 17.22 15.88
N ALA A 338 36.43 16.05 16.37
CA ALA A 338 36.16 15.57 17.72
C ALA A 338 37.19 16.04 18.79
N LYS A 339 37.89 17.16 18.58
CA LYS A 339 38.53 17.93 19.67
C LYS A 339 37.53 18.90 20.27
N GLY A 340 36.50 18.36 20.91
CA GLY A 340 35.43 19.16 21.52
C GLY A 340 34.55 18.30 22.41
N THR A 341 35.04 18.03 23.61
CA THR A 341 34.32 17.50 24.78
C THR A 341 33.70 16.09 24.64
N PRO A 342 34.24 15.08 25.34
CA PRO A 342 33.68 13.73 25.29
C PRO A 342 32.31 13.63 25.98
N LEU A 343 31.25 13.49 25.19
CA LEU A 343 29.90 13.12 25.62
C LEU A 343 29.79 11.62 25.96
N TRP A 344 30.86 11.00 26.49
CA TRP A 344 30.83 9.61 27.00
C TRP A 344 30.96 9.52 28.53
N ALA A 345 31.06 10.66 29.22
CA ALA A 345 31.04 10.71 30.68
C ALA A 345 29.64 10.50 31.31
N ALA A 346 28.55 10.49 30.51
CA ALA A 346 27.18 10.32 31.01
C ALA A 346 26.57 8.91 30.80
N ALA A 347 27.26 8.00 30.08
CA ALA A 347 26.78 6.63 29.84
C ALA A 347 27.31 5.61 30.86
N ARG A 348 27.55 6.06 32.10
CA ARG A 348 27.84 5.19 33.25
C ARG A 348 26.59 5.05 34.13
N SER A 349 25.48 4.59 33.53
CA SER A 349 24.38 4.00 34.30
C SER A 349 24.05 2.64 33.67
N GLY A 350 24.27 1.58 34.45
CA GLY A 350 24.15 0.19 34.02
C GLY A 350 22.71 -0.25 33.78
N GLY A 351 22.04 0.36 32.80
CA GLY A 351 20.67 0.02 32.39
C GLY A 351 20.63 -1.12 31.39
N LEU A 352 21.39 -1.05 30.29
CA LEU A 352 21.29 -2.02 29.19
C LEU A 352 21.66 -3.45 29.59
N MET A 353 22.68 -3.62 30.43
CA MET A 353 23.09 -4.94 30.92
C MET A 353 22.08 -5.50 31.93
N LYS A 354 21.42 -4.64 32.71
CA LYS A 354 20.32 -5.05 33.61
C LYS A 354 19.06 -5.42 32.83
N THR A 355 18.75 -4.73 31.73
CA THR A 355 17.60 -5.07 30.88
C THR A 355 17.80 -6.42 30.18
N VAL A 356 19.00 -6.68 29.64
CA VAL A 356 19.32 -7.97 29.00
C VAL A 356 19.31 -9.11 30.02
N VAL A 357 19.91 -8.93 31.21
CA VAL A 357 19.89 -9.93 32.29
C VAL A 357 18.48 -10.14 32.85
N SER A 358 17.67 -9.08 32.96
CA SER A 358 16.28 -9.17 33.39
C SER A 358 15.40 -9.88 32.35
N LEU A 359 15.66 -9.67 31.05
CA LEU A 359 14.97 -10.39 29.97
C LEU A 359 15.35 -11.88 29.98
N LEU A 360 16.63 -12.19 30.17
CA LEU A 360 17.12 -13.58 30.32
C LEU A 360 16.53 -14.28 31.55
N HIS A 361 16.36 -13.58 32.68
CA HIS A 361 15.67 -14.12 33.85
C HIS A 361 14.17 -14.32 33.62
N LEU A 362 13.50 -13.40 32.92
CA LEU A 362 12.08 -13.54 32.59
C LEU A 362 11.82 -14.72 31.66
N ILE A 363 12.69 -14.92 30.66
CA ILE A 363 12.62 -16.05 29.73
C ILE A 363 12.91 -17.37 30.46
N ARG A 364 13.85 -17.39 31.42
CA ARG A 364 14.09 -18.57 32.27
C ARG A 364 12.91 -18.92 33.18
N LEU A 365 12.23 -17.92 33.77
CA LEU A 365 11.08 -18.18 34.65
C LEU A 365 9.87 -18.72 33.89
N ASN A 366 9.64 -18.25 32.65
CA ASN A 366 8.48 -18.66 31.87
C ASN A 366 8.68 -19.98 31.09
N CYS A 367 9.85 -20.61 31.22
CA CYS A 367 10.19 -21.90 30.62
C CYS A 367 10.26 -23.03 31.67
N LEU A 368 10.06 -22.70 32.95
CA LEU A 368 10.06 -23.63 34.09
C LEU A 368 8.66 -23.79 34.75
N MET A 369 7.65 -23.09 34.24
CA MET A 369 6.22 -23.42 34.35
C MET A 369 5.75 -23.98 33.03
#